data_AF-A0A7C2Y8T9-F1
#
_entry.id   AF-A0A7C2Y8T9-F1
#
_cell.length_a   1.000
_cell.length_b   1.000
_cell.length_c   1.000
_cell.angle_alpha   90.00
_cell.angle_beta   90.00
_cell.angle_gamma   90.00
#
_symmetry.space_group_name_H-M   'P 1'
#
loop_
_entity.id
_entity.type
_entity.pdbx_description
1 polymer ?
#
loop_
_entity_poly.entity_id
_entity_poly.type
_entity_poly.pdbx_seq_one_letter_code
_entity_poly.pdbx_strand_id
1 'polypeptide(L)'
;AVRALKGEGRPILPAEERAELVAAFACVDYVVIFDDVTVAPLLEALRPDVHAKGTDYTPETVPEREIVRRYGGQVAIVGDEKRHSSRDLIARIRQADVG
;
A
#
# COMPACT_ATOMS: atom_id res chain seq x y z
N ALA A 1 8.09 -6.59 8.68
CA ALA A 1 8.00 -7.06 7.27
C ALA A 1 8.67 -6.15 6.20
N VAL A 2 8.40 -4.84 6.16
CA VAL A 2 8.73 -3.98 4.99
C VAL A 2 10.21 -3.95 4.58
N ARG A 3 11.15 -3.85 5.53
CA ARG A 3 12.60 -3.88 5.23
C ARG A 3 13.04 -5.16 4.54
N ALA A 4 12.48 -6.30 4.94
CA ALA A 4 12.76 -7.59 4.29
C ALA A 4 12.26 -7.62 2.84
N LEU A 5 11.14 -6.94 2.54
CA LEU A 5 10.55 -6.89 1.20
C LEU A 5 11.21 -5.85 0.28
N LYS A 6 11.77 -4.76 0.84
CA LYS A 6 12.25 -3.60 0.05
C LYS A 6 13.76 -3.40 0.12
N GLY A 7 14.46 -4.16 0.96
CA GLY A 7 15.91 -4.11 1.11
C GLY A 7 16.40 -3.02 2.06
N GLU A 8 17.72 -2.93 2.16
CA GLU A 8 18.40 -1.97 3.03
C GLU A 8 18.10 -0.51 2.62
N GLY A 9 18.00 0.38 3.61
CA GLY A 9 17.63 1.78 3.39
C GLY A 9 16.12 2.03 3.16
N ARG A 10 15.26 1.02 3.32
CA ARG A 10 13.79 1.17 3.26
C ARG A 10 13.11 0.43 4.43
N PRO A 11 11.94 0.90 4.93
CA PRO A 11 11.28 2.17 4.59
C PRO A 11 12.09 3.39 5.04
N ILE A 12 11.81 4.57 4.46
CA ILE A 12 12.52 5.82 4.79
C ILE A 12 11.95 6.43 6.08
N LEU A 13 10.63 6.50 6.16
CA LEU A 13 9.90 6.95 7.34
C LEU A 13 9.48 5.72 8.18
N PRO A 14 9.54 5.78 9.52
CA PRO A 14 8.95 4.81 10.44
C PRO A 14 7.46 4.52 10.17
N ALA A 15 6.92 3.44 10.73
CA ALA A 15 5.54 3.01 10.43
C ALA A 15 4.50 4.00 10.95
N GLU A 16 4.76 4.55 12.13
CA GLU A 16 3.94 5.49 12.87
C GLU A 16 3.82 6.82 12.12
N GLU A 17 4.94 7.36 11.64
CA GLU A 17 4.97 8.60 10.84
C GLU A 17 4.23 8.42 9.51
N ARG A 18 4.38 7.27 8.84
CA ARG A 18 3.61 6.99 7.62
C ARG A 18 2.12 6.88 7.90
N ALA A 19 1.74 6.30 9.04
CA ALA A 19 0.34 6.19 9.44
C ALA A 19 -0.27 7.56 9.69
N GLU A 20 0.46 8.47 10.34
CA GLU A 20 0.04 9.86 10.55
C GLU A 20 -0.22 10.59 9.22
N LEU A 21 0.70 10.46 8.25
CA LEU A 21 0.52 11.05 6.92
C LEU A 21 -0.72 10.52 6.20
N VAL A 22 -1.02 9.22 6.31
CA VAL A 22 -2.22 8.63 5.71
C VAL A 22 -3.49 9.04 6.46
N ALA A 23 -3.44 9.13 7.79
CA ALA A 23 -4.56 9.56 8.62
C ALA A 23 -4.94 11.03 8.40
N ALA A 24 -4.01 11.86 7.91
CA ALA A 24 -4.27 13.27 7.60
C ALA A 24 -5.21 13.48 6.40
N PHE A 25 -5.48 12.45 5.58
CA PHE A 25 -6.41 12.56 4.47
C PHE A 25 -7.87 12.57 4.97
N ALA A 26 -8.65 13.57 4.55
CA ALA A 26 -10.04 13.72 5.00
C ALA A 26 -10.97 12.54 4.66
N CYS A 27 -10.58 11.68 3.70
CA CYS A 27 -11.33 10.48 3.31
C CYS A 27 -10.92 9.20 4.07
N VAL A 28 -10.00 9.30 5.05
CA VAL A 28 -9.50 8.16 5.81
C VAL A 28 -10.13 8.16 7.20
N ASP A 29 -10.95 7.14 7.49
CA ASP A 29 -11.56 6.97 8.82
C ASP A 29 -10.63 6.26 9.82
N TYR A 30 -9.87 5.26 9.35
CA TYR A 30 -9.00 4.43 10.17
C TYR A 30 -7.71 4.06 9.45
N VAL A 31 -6.62 3.97 10.21
CA VAL A 31 -5.32 3.43 9.75
C VAL A 31 -4.90 2.30 10.67
N VAL A 32 -4.53 1.16 10.08
CA VAL A 32 -4.07 -0.02 10.82
C VAL A 32 -2.63 -0.34 10.44
N ILE A 33 -1.74 -0.37 11.42
CA ILE A 33 -0.38 -0.88 11.28
C ILE A 33 -0.39 -2.36 11.63
N PHE A 34 0.25 -3.20 10.80
CA PHE A 34 0.37 -4.64 11.01
C PHE A 34 1.76 -5.13 10.62
N ASP A 35 2.21 -6.21 11.26
CA ASP A 35 3.58 -6.74 11.11
C ASP A 35 3.68 -7.95 10.18
N ASP A 36 2.54 -8.52 9.79
CA ASP A 36 2.45 -9.67 8.90
C ASP A 36 3.04 -9.37 7.50
N VAL A 37 3.58 -10.41 6.88
CA VAL A 37 4.16 -10.32 5.52
C VAL A 37 3.07 -10.11 4.46
N THR A 38 1.85 -10.59 4.74
CA THR A 38 0.69 -10.46 3.87
C THR A 38 -0.45 -9.78 4.63
N VAL A 39 -1.38 -9.13 3.92
CA VAL A 39 -2.56 -8.50 4.54
C VAL A 39 -3.69 -9.52 4.79
N ALA A 40 -3.47 -10.81 4.47
CA ALA A 40 -4.50 -11.84 4.53
C ALA A 40 -5.18 -11.97 5.91
N PRO A 41 -4.44 -12.02 7.05
CA PRO A 41 -5.07 -12.12 8.37
C PRO A 41 -6.00 -10.94 8.66
N LEU A 42 -5.61 -9.73 8.24
CA LEU A 42 -6.40 -8.53 8.43
C LEU A 42 -7.66 -8.52 7.55
N LEU A 43 -7.57 -9.01 6.30
CA LEU A 43 -8.74 -9.14 5.43
C LEU A 43 -9.74 -10.17 5.97
N GLU A 44 -9.29 -11.28 6.53
CA GLU A 44 -10.18 -12.28 7.13
C GLU A 44 -10.88 -11.78 8.40
N ALA A 45 -10.22 -10.91 9.16
CA ALA A 45 -10.76 -10.29 10.36
C ALA A 45 -11.74 -9.14 10.04
N LEU A 46 -11.36 -8.23 9.14
CA LEU A 46 -12.14 -7.03 8.83
C LEU A 46 -13.23 -7.26 7.79
N ARG A 47 -13.01 -8.19 6.85
CA ARG A 47 -13.94 -8.55 5.76
C ARG A 47 -14.54 -7.33 5.03
N PRO A 48 -13.72 -6.41 4.50
CA PRO A 48 -14.24 -5.21 3.83
C PRO A 48 -15.02 -5.58 2.57
N ASP A 49 -16.15 -4.91 2.33
CA ASP A 49 -16.95 -5.10 1.12
C ASP A 49 -16.15 -4.82 -0.16
N VAL A 50 -15.20 -3.87 -0.10
CA VAL A 50 -14.32 -3.50 -1.21
C VAL A 50 -12.86 -3.50 -0.77
N HIS A 51 -12.00 -4.23 -1.49
CA HIS A 51 -10.54 -4.20 -1.35
C HIS A 51 -9.90 -3.47 -2.54
N ALA A 52 -9.45 -2.24 -2.33
CA ALA A 52 -8.85 -1.42 -3.37
C ALA A 52 -7.34 -1.67 -3.54
N LYS A 53 -6.88 -1.81 -4.78
CA LYS A 53 -5.46 -1.98 -5.15
C LYS A 53 -5.09 -1.04 -6.29
N GLY A 54 -3.83 -0.59 -6.31
CA GLY A 54 -3.33 0.27 -7.37
C GLY A 54 -3.25 -0.44 -8.73
N THR A 55 -3.01 0.36 -9.77
CA THR A 55 -2.81 -0.06 -11.18
C THR A 55 -1.62 -1.01 -11.42
N ASP A 56 -0.86 -1.34 -10.37
CA ASP A 56 0.14 -2.42 -10.36
C ASP A 56 -0.48 -3.81 -10.57
N TYR A 57 -1.80 -3.94 -10.42
CA TYR A 57 -2.54 -5.20 -10.50
C TYR A 57 -3.74 -5.07 -11.44
N THR A 58 -4.20 -6.21 -11.96
CA THR A 58 -5.56 -6.38 -12.50
C THR A 58 -6.39 -7.11 -11.45
N PRO A 59 -7.74 -7.12 -11.55
CA PRO A 59 -8.58 -7.88 -10.63
C PRO A 59 -8.18 -9.36 -10.49
N GLU A 60 -7.63 -9.95 -11.56
CA GLU A 60 -7.19 -11.33 -11.63
C GLU A 60 -5.81 -11.57 -11.00
N THR A 61 -4.96 -10.55 -10.95
CA THR A 61 -3.57 -10.67 -10.46
C THR A 61 -3.39 -10.24 -9.01
N VAL A 62 -4.43 -9.69 -8.35
CA VAL A 62 -4.38 -9.38 -6.91
C VAL A 62 -4.24 -10.68 -6.10
N PRO A 63 -3.16 -10.84 -5.30
CA PRO A 63 -2.93 -12.07 -4.52
C PRO A 63 -4.06 -12.40 -3.56
N GLU A 64 -4.68 -11.38 -2.98
CA GLU A 64 -5.73 -11.52 -1.97
C GLU A 64 -7.14 -11.74 -2.55
N ARG A 65 -7.30 -11.80 -3.89
CA ARG A 65 -8.62 -11.83 -4.56
C ARG A 65 -9.53 -12.96 -4.07
N GLU A 66 -8.98 -14.15 -3.81
CA GLU A 66 -9.78 -15.29 -3.36
C GLU A 66 -10.23 -15.15 -1.90
N ILE A 67 -9.43 -14.49 -1.06
CA ILE A 67 -9.81 -14.19 0.33
C ILE A 67 -11.01 -13.23 0.31
N VAL A 68 -10.89 -12.15 -0.47
CA VAL A 68 -11.94 -11.13 -0.63
C VAL A 68 -13.24 -11.76 -1.15
N ARG A 69 -13.14 -12.61 -2.17
CA ARG A 69 -14.29 -13.31 -2.75
C ARG A 69 -14.99 -14.25 -1.76
N ARG A 70 -14.25 -14.94 -0.90
CA ARG A 70 -14.81 -15.95 0.04
C ARG A 70 -15.80 -15.36 1.04
N TYR A 71 -15.58 -14.12 1.48
CA TYR A 71 -16.51 -13.44 2.38
C TYR A 71 -17.50 -12.52 1.63
N GLY A 72 -17.53 -12.56 0.29
CA GLY A 72 -18.49 -11.83 -0.54
C GLY A 72 -18.07 -10.42 -0.94
N GLY A 73 -16.85 -10.00 -0.65
CA GLY A 73 -16.32 -8.71 -1.08
C GLY A 73 -15.85 -8.71 -2.54
N GLN A 74 -15.43 -7.54 -3.00
CA GLN A 74 -14.93 -7.30 -4.35
C GLN A 74 -13.58 -6.58 -4.37
N VAL A 75 -12.75 -6.86 -5.37
CA VAL A 75 -11.49 -6.17 -5.61
C VAL A 75 -11.73 -5.01 -6.59
N ALA A 76 -11.25 -3.82 -6.25
CA ALA A 76 -11.30 -2.64 -7.11
C ALA A 76 -9.89 -2.19 -7.49
N ILE A 77 -9.63 -1.95 -8.78
CA ILE A 77 -8.37 -1.35 -9.23
C ILE A 77 -8.56 0.16 -9.34
N VAL A 78 -7.70 0.93 -8.66
CA VAL A 78 -7.84 2.39 -8.50
C VAL A 78 -6.52 3.13 -8.71
N GLY A 79 -6.61 4.44 -8.94
CA GLY A 79 -5.48 5.34 -9.08
C GLY A 79 -4.95 5.47 -10.51
N ASP A 80 -3.97 6.35 -10.66
CA ASP A 80 -3.36 6.68 -11.96
C ASP A 80 -2.25 5.71 -12.37
N GLU A 81 -1.71 5.90 -13.57
CA GLU A 81 -0.51 5.22 -14.02
C GLU A 81 0.66 5.44 -13.05
N LYS A 82 1.56 4.45 -12.98
CA LYS A 82 2.70 4.44 -12.05
C LYS A 82 3.79 5.44 -12.43
N ARG A 83 3.53 6.74 -12.23
CA ARG A 83 4.48 7.85 -12.51
C ARG A 83 5.01 8.52 -11.24
N HIS A 84 4.63 8.03 -10.06
CA HIS A 84 4.84 8.71 -8.78
C HIS A 84 5.51 7.80 -7.73
N SER A 85 6.54 7.04 -8.12
CA SER A 85 7.24 6.19 -7.15
C SER A 85 8.16 7.01 -6.24
N SER A 86 8.23 6.66 -4.96
CA SER A 86 9.19 7.28 -4.03
C SER A 86 10.65 7.00 -4.41
N ARG A 87 10.93 6.02 -5.28
CA ARG A 87 12.26 5.78 -5.83
C ARG A 87 12.61 6.87 -6.84
N ASP A 88 11.71 7.15 -7.77
CA ASP A 88 11.93 8.16 -8.83
C ASP A 88 11.95 9.57 -8.25
N LEU A 89 11.11 9.84 -7.26
CA LEU A 89 11.11 11.13 -6.56
C LEU A 89 12.47 11.43 -5.90
N ILE A 90 13.06 10.46 -5.20
CA ILE A 90 14.38 10.61 -4.57
C ILE A 90 15.47 10.76 -5.61
N ALA A 91 15.41 10.01 -6.71
CA ALA A 91 16.36 10.16 -7.82
C ALA A 91 16.31 11.58 -8.40
N ARG A 92 15.11 12.14 -8.59
CA ARG A 92 14.91 13.53 -9.06
C ARG A 92 15.46 14.56 -8.08
N ILE A 93 15.21 14.40 -6.77
CA ILE A 93 15.75 15.31 -5.74
C ILE A 93 17.27 15.31 -5.78
N ARG A 94 17.90 14.13 -5.80
CA ARG A 94 19.36 14.00 -5.90
C ARG A 94 19.96 14.62 -7.15
N GLN A 95 19.23 14.62 -8.27
CA GLN A 95 19.67 15.27 -9.51
C GLN A 95 19.57 16.81 -9.41
N ALA A 96 18.56 17.32 -8.71
CA ALA A 96 18.37 18.75 -8.51
C ALA A 96 19.42 19.35 -7.55
N ASP A 97 19.87 18.59 -6.55
CA ASP A 97 20.91 19.03 -5.59
C ASP A 97 22.33 19.10 -6.19
N VAL A 98 22.55 18.57 -7.39
CA VAL A 98 23.85 18.56 -8.10
C VAL A 98 23.92 19.66 -9.17
N GLY A 99 22.94 20.58 -9.20
CA GLY A 99 22.88 21.74 -10.09
C GLY A 99 23.28 23.06 -9.45
#